data_AF-A0A2E8KR61-F1
#
_entry.id   AF-A0A2E8KR61-F1
#
_cell.length_a   1.000
_cell.length_b   1.000
_cell.length_c   1.000
_cell.angle_alpha   90.00
_cell.angle_beta   90.00
_cell.angle_gamma   90.00
#
_symmetry.space_group_name_H-M   'P 1'
#
loop_
_entity.id
_entity.type
_entity.pdbx_description
1 polymer ?
#
loop_
_entity_poly.entity_id
_entity_poly.type
_entity_poly.pdbx_seq_one_letter_code
_entity_poly.pdbx_strand_id
1 'polypeptide(L)'
;HGLRVHLETSGAHPIRGEFDWITLSPKKFKPCLKESFAVANELKVIVVNKHDLVWAREQAQKVPSDTLLYLQPEWSRKDKSQDLIEEFVETAAGGEWRLSEQTHKYLGIR
;
A
#
# COMPACT_ATOMS: atom_id res chain seq x y z
N HIS A 1 -1.11 -3.50 30.02
CA HIS A 1 -0.72 -2.94 28.71
C HIS A 1 -0.65 -4.09 27.72
N GLY A 2 -1.54 -4.10 26.73
CA GLY A 2 -1.56 -5.12 25.67
C GLY A 2 -0.50 -4.85 24.60
N LEU A 3 -0.17 -5.88 23.83
CA LEU A 3 0.64 -5.73 22.62
C LEU A 3 -0.18 -5.03 21.54
N ARG A 4 0.45 -4.14 20.77
CA ARG A 4 -0.18 -3.59 19.56
C ARG A 4 -0.16 -4.64 18.45
N VAL A 5 -1.31 -4.89 17.83
CA VAL A 5 -1.49 -5.91 16.80
C VAL A 5 -1.70 -5.24 15.45
N HIS A 6 -0.83 -5.54 14.51
CA HIS A 6 -0.89 -5.02 13.14
C HIS A 6 -1.28 -6.15 12.18
N LEU A 7 -2.18 -5.85 11.25
CA LEU A 7 -2.57 -6.76 10.17
C LEU A 7 -2.08 -6.20 8.82
N GLU A 8 -1.28 -6.98 8.10
CA GLU A 8 -1.08 -6.77 6.67
C GLU A 8 -1.94 -7.74 5.88
N THR A 9 -2.76 -7.24 4.97
CA THR A 9 -3.73 -8.07 4.23
C THR A 9 -3.91 -7.62 2.79
N SER A 10 -4.25 -8.55 1.90
CA SER A 10 -4.72 -8.20 0.55
C SER A 10 -6.15 -7.68 0.52
N GLY A 11 -6.90 -7.83 1.62
CA GLY A 11 -8.31 -7.42 1.72
C GLY A 11 -9.29 -8.26 0.90
N ALA A 12 -8.83 -9.36 0.29
CA ALA A 12 -9.68 -10.23 -0.54
C ALA A 12 -10.58 -11.18 0.27
N HIS A 13 -10.53 -11.11 1.60
CA HIS A 13 -11.26 -11.94 2.55
C HIS A 13 -11.69 -11.11 3.76
N PRO A 14 -12.78 -11.49 4.46
CA PRO A 14 -13.24 -10.77 5.64
C PRO A 14 -12.16 -10.71 6.72
N ILE A 15 -11.92 -9.52 7.26
CA ILE A 15 -11.04 -9.31 8.41
C ILE A 15 -11.80 -9.73 9.67
N ARG A 16 -11.18 -10.55 10.52
CA ARG A 16 -11.75 -11.01 11.79
C ARG A 16 -10.74 -10.80 12.91
N GLY A 17 -11.19 -10.21 14.01
CA GLY A 17 -10.34 -9.83 15.15
C GLY A 17 -10.25 -8.32 15.30
N GLU A 18 -9.56 -7.89 16.36
CA GLU A 18 -9.29 -6.50 16.66
C GLU A 18 -7.83 -6.20 16.36
N PHE A 19 -7.59 -5.13 15.60
CA PHE A 19 -6.25 -4.72 15.18
C PHE A 19 -6.09 -3.23 15.45
N ASP A 20 -4.93 -2.85 15.98
CA ASP A 20 -4.56 -1.45 16.19
C ASP A 20 -4.18 -0.76 14.87
N TRP A 21 -3.77 -1.54 13.88
CA TRP A 21 -3.37 -1.05 12.56
C TRP A 21 -3.64 -2.08 11.45
N ILE A 22 -4.25 -1.63 10.37
CA ILE A 22 -4.53 -2.44 9.17
C ILE A 22 -3.85 -1.81 7.96
N THR A 23 -2.88 -2.53 7.41
CA THR A 23 -2.27 -2.24 6.11
C THR A 23 -2.95 -3.08 5.03
N LEU A 24 -3.67 -2.40 4.15
CA LEU A 24 -4.30 -2.99 2.98
C LEU A 24 -3.34 -2.90 1.78
N SER A 25 -2.97 -4.05 1.20
CA SER A 25 -2.20 -4.13 -0.04
C SER A 25 -2.98 -4.85 -1.14
N PRO A 26 -3.85 -4.13 -1.88
CA PRO A 26 -4.72 -4.72 -2.90
C PRO A 26 -3.93 -5.48 -3.96
N LYS A 27 -4.55 -6.50 -4.55
CA LYS A 27 -3.98 -7.26 -5.67
C LYS A 27 -4.88 -7.17 -6.89
N LYS A 28 -4.31 -6.88 -8.06
CA LYS A 28 -5.08 -6.72 -9.31
C LYS A 28 -5.86 -7.97 -9.71
N PHE A 29 -5.35 -9.16 -9.39
CA PHE A 29 -5.97 -10.44 -9.76
C PHE A 29 -7.10 -10.86 -8.81
N LYS A 30 -7.24 -10.23 -7.64
CA LYS A 30 -8.31 -10.56 -6.68
C LYS A 30 -8.78 -9.30 -5.96
N PRO A 31 -10.01 -8.83 -6.21
CA PRO A 31 -10.50 -7.58 -5.66
C PRO A 31 -10.61 -7.64 -4.14
N CYS A 32 -10.35 -6.52 -3.48
CA CYS A 32 -10.63 -6.39 -2.05
C CYS A 32 -12.12 -6.25 -1.80
N LEU A 33 -12.53 -6.64 -0.61
CA LEU A 33 -13.86 -6.37 -0.07
C LEU A 33 -13.99 -4.89 0.27
N LYS A 34 -15.20 -4.32 0.15
CA LYS A 34 -15.46 -2.91 0.49
C LYS A 34 -15.17 -2.63 1.96
N GLU A 35 -15.48 -3.61 2.80
CA GLU A 35 -15.26 -3.59 4.24
C GLU A 35 -13.77 -3.51 4.57
N SER A 36 -12.89 -4.12 3.75
CA SER A 36 -11.44 -4.01 3.93
C SER A 36 -10.92 -2.61 3.62
N PHE A 37 -11.47 -1.94 2.60
CA PHE A 37 -11.11 -0.55 2.31
C PHE A 37 -11.58 0.39 3.43
N ALA A 38 -12.78 0.17 3.97
CA ALA A 38 -13.38 1.05 4.98
C ALA A 38 -12.63 1.09 6.32
N VAL A 39 -11.81 0.07 6.62
CA VAL A 39 -11.06 -0.04 7.89
C VAL A 39 -9.55 0.07 7.72
N ALA A 40 -9.07 0.37 6.51
CA ALA A 40 -7.64 0.48 6.26
C ALA A 40 -7.07 1.74 6.93
N ASN A 41 -6.03 1.58 7.74
CA ASN A 41 -5.24 2.72 8.25
C ASN A 41 -4.14 3.11 7.24
N GLU A 42 -3.71 2.14 6.45
CA GLU A 42 -2.69 2.28 5.44
C GLU A 42 -3.12 1.56 4.15
N LEU A 43 -3.00 2.25 3.02
CA LEU A 43 -3.12 1.66 1.69
C LEU A 43 -1.73 1.58 1.05
N LYS A 44 -1.25 0.36 0.79
CA LYS A 44 0.06 0.09 0.21
C LYS A 44 -0.06 -0.56 -1.17
N VAL A 45 0.21 0.22 -2.22
CA VAL A 45 0.10 -0.24 -3.61
C VAL A 45 1.47 -0.59 -4.16
N ILE A 46 1.59 -1.79 -4.74
CA ILE A 46 2.82 -2.25 -5.40
C ILE A 46 2.88 -1.65 -6.81
N VAL A 47 4.01 -1.01 -7.14
CA VAL A 47 4.23 -0.35 -8.43
C VAL A 47 5.27 -1.12 -9.23
N VAL A 48 4.90 -1.51 -10.45
CA VAL A 48 5.77 -2.14 -11.44
C VAL A 48 5.98 -1.20 -12.64
N ASN A 49 4.96 -0.42 -12.99
CA ASN A 49 4.92 0.47 -14.14
C ASN A 49 3.94 1.64 -13.92
N LYS A 50 3.87 2.58 -14.88
CA LYS A 50 3.03 3.79 -14.79
C LYS A 50 1.53 3.51 -14.64
N HIS A 51 1.01 2.39 -15.15
CA HIS A 51 -0.40 2.04 -14.96
C HIS A 51 -0.73 1.65 -13.52
N ASP A 52 0.27 1.22 -12.73
CA ASP A 52 0.06 0.94 -11.31
C ASP A 52 -0.15 2.24 -10.51
N LEU A 53 0.43 3.37 -10.94
CA LEU A 53 0.20 4.68 -10.31
C LEU A 53 -1.25 5.15 -10.52
N VAL A 54 -1.79 4.97 -11.73
CA VAL A 54 -3.21 5.26 -12.02
C VAL A 54 -4.09 4.37 -11.14
N TRP A 55 -3.81 3.07 -11.11
CA TRP A 55 -4.56 2.12 -10.30
C TRP A 55 -4.46 2.40 -8.79
N ALA A 56 -3.32 2.91 -8.32
CA ALA A 56 -3.11 3.31 -6.94
C ALA A 56 -4.10 4.41 -6.54
N ARG A 57 -4.24 5.44 -7.37
CA ARG A 57 -5.21 6.52 -7.18
C ARG A 57 -6.66 6.01 -7.20
N GLU A 58 -6.99 5.08 -8.07
CA GLU A 58 -8.31 4.43 -8.08
C GLU A 58 -8.60 3.64 -6.79
N GLN A 59 -7.58 3.03 -6.18
CA GLN A 59 -7.74 2.36 -4.88
C GLN A 59 -7.84 3.37 -3.74
N ALA A 60 -7.09 4.48 -3.79
CA ALA A 60 -7.13 5.54 -2.78
C ALA A 60 -8.51 6.20 -2.67
N GLN A 61 -9.28 6.25 -3.76
CA GLN A 61 -10.67 6.75 -3.74
C GLN A 61 -11.63 5.87 -2.91
N LYS A 62 -11.23 4.66 -2.52
CA LYS A 62 -12.08 3.70 -1.81
C LYS A 62 -11.81 3.66 -0.32
N VAL A 63 -10.69 4.21 0.14
CA VAL A 63 -10.31 4.24 1.56
C VAL A 63 -10.76 5.54 2.22
N PRO A 64 -10.89 5.56 3.56
CA PRO A 64 -11.10 6.79 4.32
C PRO A 64 -10.04 7.86 4.04
N SER A 65 -10.40 9.13 4.16
CA SER A 65 -9.52 10.28 3.85
C SER A 65 -8.29 10.41 4.76
N ASP A 66 -8.34 9.80 5.94
CA ASP A 66 -7.23 9.75 6.91
C ASP A 66 -6.30 8.54 6.70
N THR A 67 -6.58 7.69 5.70
CA THR A 67 -5.73 6.55 5.34
C THR A 67 -4.39 7.03 4.79
N LEU A 68 -3.30 6.50 5.34
CA LEU A 68 -1.98 6.78 4.80
C LEU A 68 -1.75 6.06 3.47
N LEU A 69 -1.30 6.80 2.46
CA LEU A 69 -1.11 6.29 1.11
C LEU A 69 0.36 6.01 0.82
N TYR A 70 0.68 4.76 0.49
CA TYR A 70 2.03 4.32 0.20
C TYR A 70 2.14 3.64 -1.16
N LEU A 71 3.21 3.99 -1.87
CA LEU A 71 3.68 3.30 -3.06
C LEU A 71 4.91 2.48 -2.70
N GLN A 72 4.90 1.22 -3.06
CA GLN A 72 6.00 0.30 -2.80
C GLN A 72 6.52 -0.24 -4.14
N PRO A 73 7.82 -0.09 -4.44
CA PRO A 73 8.37 -0.61 -5.67
C PRO A 73 8.32 -2.15 -5.66
N GLU A 74 7.96 -2.74 -6.79
CA GLU A 74 8.09 -4.19 -6.96
C GLU A 74 9.56 -4.58 -6.89
N TRP A 75 9.87 -5.51 -5.99
CA TRP A 75 11.25 -5.86 -5.65
C TRP A 75 12.06 -6.34 -6.85
N SER A 76 11.48 -7.17 -7.70
CA SER A 76 12.18 -7.70 -8.90
C SER A 76 12.53 -6.62 -9.93
N ARG A 77 11.96 -5.43 -9.82
CA ARG A 77 12.15 -4.29 -10.74
C ARG A 77 12.44 -2.99 -9.99
N LYS A 78 12.99 -3.14 -8.78
CA LYS A 78 13.05 -2.08 -7.78
C LYS A 78 13.59 -0.77 -8.32
N ASP A 79 14.76 -0.74 -8.93
CA ASP A 79 15.39 0.51 -9.37
C ASP A 79 14.47 1.28 -10.33
N LYS A 80 13.96 0.61 -11.37
CA LYS A 80 13.03 1.23 -12.34
C LYS A 80 11.71 1.64 -11.69
N SER A 81 11.17 0.83 -10.79
CA SER A 81 9.91 1.12 -10.11
C SER A 81 10.05 2.25 -9.09
N GLN A 82 11.21 2.36 -8.45
CA GLN A 82 11.51 3.41 -7.48
C GLN A 82 11.66 4.76 -8.18
N ASP A 83 12.42 4.84 -9.28
CA ASP A 83 12.53 6.07 -10.09
C ASP A 83 11.14 6.59 -10.51
N LEU A 84 10.24 5.68 -10.93
CA LEU A 84 8.87 6.02 -11.30
C LEU A 84 8.04 6.54 -10.13
N ILE A 85 8.23 5.99 -8.93
CA ILE A 85 7.53 6.45 -7.72
C ILE A 85 8.07 7.81 -7.32
N GLU A 86 9.39 8.00 -7.29
CA GLU A 86 10.05 9.26 -6.96
C GLU A 86 9.59 10.39 -7.88
N GLU A 87 9.62 10.17 -9.21
CA GLU A 87 9.10 11.12 -10.20
C GLU A 87 7.62 11.46 -9.92
N PHE A 88 6.81 10.47 -9.53
CA PHE A 88 5.39 10.68 -9.29
C PHE A 88 5.09 11.46 -8.01
N VAL A 89 5.75 11.16 -6.89
CA VAL A 89 5.49 11.81 -5.59
C VAL A 89 5.89 13.28 -5.59
N GLU A 90 6.82 13.69 -6.46
CA GLU A 90 7.19 15.09 -6.67
C GLU A 90 6.12 15.89 -7.43
N THR A 91 5.16 15.23 -8.09
CA THR A 91 4.06 15.91 -8.79
C THR A 91 2.91 16.31 -7.85
N ALA A 92 2.12 17.30 -8.27
CA ALA A 92 0.90 17.67 -7.54
C ALA A 92 -0.11 16.52 -7.39
N ALA A 93 -0.12 15.55 -8.32
CA ALA A 93 -1.00 14.39 -8.26
C ALA A 93 -0.47 13.28 -7.33
N GLY A 94 0.80 13.33 -6.93
CA GLY A 94 1.46 12.35 -6.07
C GLY A 94 1.82 12.84 -4.68
N GLY A 95 1.65 14.14 -4.38
CA GLY A 95 2.09 14.72 -3.10
C GLY A 95 1.43 14.16 -1.83
N GLU A 96 0.32 13.43 -1.95
CA GLU A 96 -0.32 12.69 -0.84
C GLU A 96 0.33 11.32 -0.57
N TRP A 97 1.13 10.82 -1.52
CA TRP A 97 1.74 9.49 -1.49
C TRP A 97 3.13 9.51 -0.87
N ARG A 98 3.47 8.43 -0.18
CA ARG A 98 4.80 8.20 0.41
C ARG A 98 5.44 6.95 -0.20
N LEU A 99 6.76 6.98 -0.39
CA LEU A 99 7.52 5.80 -0.78
C LEU A 99 7.66 4.85 0.43
N SER A 100 7.37 3.56 0.23
CA SER A 100 7.51 2.50 1.23
C SER A 100 8.71 1.59 0.90
N GLU A 101 9.85 1.87 1.51
CA GLU A 101 11.07 1.07 1.38
C GLU A 101 10.99 -0.24 2.20
N GLN A 102 11.31 -1.37 1.57
CA GLN A 102 11.43 -2.66 2.26
C GLN A 102 12.83 -2.81 2.87
N THR A 103 13.08 -2.11 3.98
CA THR A 103 14.40 -2.08 4.67
C THR A 103 14.93 -3.46 5.06
N HIS A 104 14.06 -4.41 5.44
CA HIS A 104 14.44 -5.77 5.83
C HIS A 104 15.14 -6.55 4.70
N LYS A 105 14.78 -6.30 3.42
CA LYS A 105 15.44 -6.96 2.28
C LYS A 105 16.87 -6.48 2.04
N TYR A 106 17.20 -5.25 2.43
CA TYR A 106 18.57 -4.74 2.36
C TYR A 106 19.46 -5.29 3.47
N LEU A 107 18.86 -5.63 4.62
CA LEU A 107 19.57 -6.15 5.78
C LEU A 107 19.78 -7.67 5.71
N GLY A 108 19.27 -8.35 4.68
CA GLY A 108 19.36 -9.81 4.53
C GLY A 108 18.54 -10.59 5.58
N ILE A 109 17.64 -9.93 6.30
CA ILE A 109 16.79 -10.54 7.32
C ILE A 109 15.43 -10.85 6.68
N ARG A 110 15.03 -12.12 6.74
CA ARG A 110 13.71 -12.61 6.29
C ARG A 110 12.80 -12.85 7.47
#